data_AF-A0A397Z689-F1
#
_entry.id   AF-A0A397Z689-F1
#
_cell.length_a   1.000
_cell.length_b   1.000
_cell.length_c   1.000
_cell.angle_alpha   90.00
_cell.angle_beta   90.00
_cell.angle_gamma   90.00
#
_symmetry.space_group_name_H-M   'P 1'
#
loop_
_entity.id
_entity.type
_entity.pdbx_description
1 polymer ?
#
loop_
_entity_poly.entity_id
_entity_poly.type
_entity_poly.pdbx_seq_one_letter_code
_entity_poly.pdbx_strand_id
1 'polypeptide(L)'
;MAAMKLLLSQARRQSLARPFSSPFPQIIRLFSSSPSSDPNPNPPPPNESPKKLEPVSYAAKPSEDLSRLTREEIRYTKDSPSLTPVSYAQRVAPLPEDRVVSEEDRERTPEEVEAERKRIESENRARRRFLRATAVEEDTSSLPLPTLLKPELRHGKKPIFDLMEAIREIKGNAKAKFDETLEAHVRLGIEKGRSELIVRGTLALPHSVKKDVRVAFFAEGSDAEDAKAAGADVVGGLELIEEILKSGKIDFDRCLATPKMMPRVYKISRILNNHGLMPNPKQGSVTKDVMKAVKDAKAGHTKFRMDKTSILHVPLGKMSFPEDALRENVGAFMNALLLAKPAGLKKTSKYAGYVNAFHLCSTMGKGYPVSIQSLSRAADHYTKLQLK
;
A
#
# COMPACT_ATOMS: atom_id res chain seq x y z
N MET A 1 5.09 17.26 -42.46
CA MET A 1 5.06 17.60 -41.01
C MET A 1 3.71 18.11 -40.47
N ALA A 2 2.64 18.19 -41.28
CA ALA A 2 1.30 18.59 -40.78
C ALA A 2 0.45 17.41 -40.27
N ALA A 3 0.58 16.22 -40.86
CA ALA A 3 -0.21 15.03 -40.47
C ALA A 3 0.15 14.49 -39.07
N MET A 4 1.39 14.68 -38.62
CA MET A 4 1.87 14.16 -37.33
C MET A 4 1.45 15.04 -36.13
N LYS A 5 1.11 16.31 -36.36
CA LYS A 5 0.56 17.21 -35.32
C LYS A 5 -0.93 16.94 -35.04
N LEU A 6 -1.67 16.42 -36.01
CA LEU A 6 -3.11 16.15 -35.89
C LEU A 6 -3.40 14.84 -35.12
N LEU A 7 -2.50 13.86 -35.23
CA LEU A 7 -2.52 12.61 -34.47
C LEU A 7 -2.15 12.81 -32.98
N LEU A 8 -1.26 13.76 -32.67
CA LEU A 8 -0.90 14.13 -31.30
C LEU A 8 -1.95 15.00 -30.59
N SER A 9 -2.85 15.67 -31.32
CA SER A 9 -3.95 16.43 -30.71
C SER A 9 -5.19 15.58 -30.39
N GLN A 10 -5.38 14.43 -31.05
CA GLN A 10 -6.49 13.52 -30.78
C GLN A 10 -6.24 12.62 -29.56
N ALA A 11 -4.98 12.32 -29.23
CA ALA A 11 -4.63 11.55 -28.03
C ALA A 11 -4.75 12.34 -26.70
N ARG A 12 -5.04 13.65 -26.75
CA ARG A 12 -5.11 14.52 -25.55
C ARG A 12 -6.52 14.90 -25.10
N ARG A 13 -7.57 14.33 -25.72
CA ARG A 13 -8.98 14.57 -25.34
C ARG A 13 -9.66 13.42 -24.59
N GLN A 14 -8.98 12.31 -24.32
CA GLN A 14 -9.55 11.18 -23.58
C GLN A 14 -8.68 10.79 -22.37
N SER A 15 -8.47 11.68 -21.41
CA SER A 15 -8.04 11.26 -20.05
C SER A 15 -8.26 12.35 -19.00
N LEU A 16 -9.48 12.86 -18.84
CA LEU A 16 -9.84 13.61 -17.64
C LEU A 16 -11.26 13.28 -17.15
N ALA A 17 -11.29 12.78 -15.92
CA ALA A 17 -12.37 12.80 -14.93
C ALA A 17 -13.59 11.88 -15.11
N ARG A 18 -13.75 10.90 -14.20
CA ARG A 18 -14.75 10.92 -13.10
C ARG A 18 -14.65 9.66 -12.18
N PRO A 19 -15.23 9.69 -10.96
CA PRO A 19 -14.75 8.97 -9.78
C PRO A 19 -15.37 7.58 -9.64
N PHE A 20 -14.58 6.61 -9.17
CA PHE A 20 -15.11 5.30 -8.80
C PHE A 20 -15.77 5.36 -7.42
N SER A 21 -17.09 5.38 -7.49
CA SER A 21 -18.04 4.98 -6.46
C SER A 21 -17.77 3.54 -5.99
N SER A 22 -17.77 3.35 -4.68
CA SER A 22 -17.70 2.07 -3.99
C SER A 22 -19.03 1.29 -4.08
N PRO A 23 -19.02 -0.03 -4.35
CA PRO A 23 -20.15 -0.88 -4.04
C PRO A 23 -19.74 -1.89 -2.96
N PHE A 24 -19.98 -1.56 -1.69
CA PHE A 24 -20.12 -2.59 -0.65
C PHE A 24 -21.35 -2.26 0.19
N PRO A 25 -22.34 -3.16 0.25
CA PRO A 25 -23.54 -2.92 1.03
C PRO A 25 -23.26 -3.03 2.52
N GLN A 26 -23.78 -2.06 3.26
CA GLN A 26 -23.89 -2.07 4.72
C GLN A 26 -24.89 -3.14 5.11
N ILE A 27 -24.46 -4.13 5.92
CA ILE A 27 -25.37 -5.00 6.66
C ILE A 27 -25.28 -4.61 8.13
N ILE A 28 -26.35 -3.99 8.61
CA ILE A 28 -26.67 -3.79 10.01
C ILE A 28 -27.33 -5.08 10.51
N ARG A 29 -26.74 -5.75 11.51
CA ARG A 29 -27.49 -6.58 12.46
C ARG A 29 -26.94 -6.41 13.87
N LEU A 30 -27.87 -6.07 14.76
CA LEU A 30 -27.78 -6.03 16.22
C LEU A 30 -27.94 -7.43 16.82
N PHE A 31 -27.79 -7.48 18.16
CA PHE A 31 -27.94 -8.61 19.12
C PHE A 31 -26.63 -9.37 19.37
N SER A 32 -26.00 -9.39 20.56
CA SER A 32 -26.35 -9.46 22.00
C SER A 32 -25.97 -10.83 22.57
N SER A 33 -25.39 -10.80 23.78
CA SER A 33 -25.26 -11.86 24.79
C SER A 33 -24.42 -13.11 24.50
N SER A 34 -23.32 -13.23 25.24
CA SER A 34 -22.64 -14.46 25.73
C SER A 34 -23.60 -15.36 26.56
N PRO A 35 -23.22 -16.51 27.16
CA PRO A 35 -21.97 -17.31 27.11
C PRO A 35 -22.20 -18.86 27.00
N SER A 36 -21.15 -19.68 26.75
CA SER A 36 -20.88 -20.97 27.46
C SER A 36 -19.85 -21.92 26.78
N SER A 37 -18.88 -22.36 27.59
CA SER A 37 -18.22 -23.68 27.72
C SER A 37 -17.94 -24.61 26.50
N ASP A 38 -16.64 -24.89 26.27
CA ASP A 38 -16.07 -26.12 25.66
C ASP A 38 -16.32 -27.36 26.56
N PRO A 39 -16.01 -28.66 26.20
CA PRO A 39 -15.26 -29.20 25.06
C PRO A 39 -15.81 -30.50 24.40
N ASN A 40 -15.42 -30.81 23.15
CA ASN A 40 -15.10 -32.19 22.72
C ASN A 40 -14.41 -32.24 21.34
N PRO A 41 -13.44 -33.16 21.11
CA PRO A 41 -12.71 -33.26 19.85
C PRO A 41 -13.48 -34.16 18.86
N ASN A 42 -13.86 -33.62 17.71
CA ASN A 42 -14.46 -34.41 16.63
C ASN A 42 -13.38 -35.31 15.95
N PRO A 43 -13.68 -36.60 15.69
CA PRO A 43 -12.80 -37.47 14.91
C PRO A 43 -12.77 -37.08 13.42
N PRO A 44 -11.71 -37.44 12.67
CA PRO A 44 -11.58 -37.08 11.26
C PRO A 44 -12.62 -37.80 10.39
N PRO A 45 -13.13 -37.16 9.32
CA PRO A 45 -14.13 -37.76 8.45
C PRO A 45 -13.52 -38.90 7.59
N PRO A 46 -14.31 -39.93 7.25
CA PRO A 46 -13.87 -41.03 6.41
C PRO A 46 -13.73 -40.61 4.93
N ASN A 47 -12.86 -41.33 4.23
CA ASN A 47 -12.48 -41.16 2.83
C ASN A 47 -13.68 -41.43 1.90
N GLU A 48 -14.35 -40.38 1.40
CA GLU A 48 -15.39 -40.51 0.37
C GLU A 48 -14.74 -40.58 -1.03
N SER A 49 -15.09 -41.63 -1.79
CA SER A 49 -14.83 -41.79 -3.21
C SER A 49 -15.49 -40.67 -4.04
N PRO A 50 -14.93 -40.29 -5.21
CA PRO A 50 -15.42 -39.15 -5.99
C PRO A 50 -16.85 -39.38 -6.47
N LYS A 51 -17.77 -38.49 -6.05
CA LYS A 51 -19.18 -38.47 -6.43
C LYS A 51 -19.31 -38.19 -7.94
N LYS A 52 -20.05 -39.05 -8.63
CA LYS A 52 -20.42 -38.92 -10.06
C LYS A 52 -21.24 -37.63 -10.24
N LEU A 53 -20.75 -36.71 -11.07
CA LEU A 53 -21.43 -35.45 -11.38
C LEU A 53 -22.60 -35.74 -12.34
N GLU A 54 -23.83 -35.49 -11.90
CA GLU A 54 -24.98 -35.45 -12.80
C GLU A 54 -25.09 -34.06 -13.46
N PRO A 55 -25.48 -33.99 -14.75
CA PRO A 55 -25.62 -32.71 -15.44
C PRO A 55 -26.82 -31.93 -14.89
N VAL A 56 -26.58 -30.71 -14.45
CA VAL A 56 -27.60 -29.75 -14.02
C VAL A 56 -28.43 -29.34 -15.23
N SER A 57 -29.70 -29.75 -15.29
CA SER A 57 -30.67 -29.25 -16.26
C SER A 57 -31.18 -27.89 -15.80
N TYR A 58 -31.01 -26.85 -16.62
CA TYR A 58 -31.59 -25.54 -16.36
C TYR A 58 -33.04 -25.52 -16.86
N ALA A 59 -33.98 -25.12 -15.99
CA ALA A 59 -35.36 -24.88 -16.39
C ALA A 59 -35.42 -23.79 -17.47
N ALA A 60 -36.17 -24.04 -18.54
CA ALA A 60 -36.38 -23.07 -19.61
C ALA A 60 -37.00 -21.79 -19.03
N LYS A 61 -36.40 -20.64 -19.34
CA LYS A 61 -36.95 -19.33 -18.94
C LYS A 61 -38.33 -19.14 -19.59
N PRO A 62 -39.32 -18.54 -18.89
CA PRO A 62 -40.60 -18.22 -19.50
C PRO A 62 -40.40 -17.27 -20.68
N SER A 63 -41.08 -17.53 -21.80
CA SER A 63 -41.13 -16.60 -22.93
C SER A 63 -41.82 -15.31 -22.50
N GLU A 64 -41.13 -14.18 -22.58
CA GLU A 64 -41.71 -12.86 -22.26
C GLU A 64 -42.77 -12.48 -23.30
N ASP A 65 -43.99 -12.19 -22.85
CA ASP A 65 -45.11 -11.75 -23.70
C ASP A 65 -44.80 -10.39 -24.33
N LEU A 66 -44.56 -10.39 -25.64
CA LEU A 66 -44.20 -9.21 -26.45
C LEU A 66 -45.32 -8.16 -26.60
N SER A 67 -46.48 -8.38 -25.99
CA SER A 67 -47.68 -7.53 -26.12
C SER A 67 -47.68 -6.28 -25.23
N ARG A 68 -46.69 -6.12 -24.33
CA ARG A 68 -46.56 -4.97 -23.42
C ARG A 68 -45.49 -3.96 -23.82
N LEU A 69 -44.78 -4.18 -24.93
CA LEU A 69 -43.64 -3.35 -25.31
C LEU A 69 -44.09 -2.02 -25.93
N THR A 70 -43.46 -0.94 -25.48
CA THR A 70 -43.68 0.40 -26.05
C THR A 70 -43.04 0.50 -27.44
N ARG A 71 -43.50 1.46 -28.25
CA ARG A 71 -43.02 1.64 -29.64
C ARG A 71 -41.51 1.92 -29.73
N GLU A 72 -40.93 2.50 -28.69
CA GLU A 72 -39.48 2.76 -28.59
C GLU A 72 -38.70 1.49 -28.28
N GLU A 73 -39.22 0.63 -27.42
CA GLU A 73 -38.63 -0.67 -27.11
C GLU A 73 -38.65 -1.61 -28.31
N ILE A 74 -39.74 -1.62 -29.09
CA ILE A 74 -39.85 -2.44 -30.32
C ILE A 74 -38.77 -2.08 -31.35
N ARG A 75 -38.41 -0.78 -31.50
CA ARG A 75 -37.31 -0.38 -32.38
C ARG A 75 -35.98 -0.95 -31.88
N TYR A 76 -35.75 -0.89 -30.57
CA TYR A 76 -34.50 -1.34 -29.96
C TYR A 76 -34.30 -2.85 -30.08
N THR A 77 -35.36 -3.65 -29.95
CA THR A 77 -35.28 -5.11 -30.10
C THR A 77 -35.06 -5.54 -31.54
N LYS A 78 -35.63 -4.80 -32.50
CA LYS A 78 -35.57 -5.13 -33.93
C LYS A 78 -34.16 -4.98 -34.53
N ASP A 79 -33.34 -4.10 -33.95
CA ASP A 79 -31.97 -3.85 -34.40
C ASP A 79 -30.91 -4.68 -33.65
N SER A 80 -31.33 -5.54 -32.71
CA SER A 80 -30.41 -6.47 -32.03
C SER A 80 -30.08 -7.66 -32.95
N PRO A 81 -28.80 -8.02 -33.15
CA PRO A 81 -28.45 -9.18 -33.95
C PRO A 81 -28.94 -10.45 -33.24
N SER A 82 -29.70 -11.30 -33.95
CA SER A 82 -30.15 -12.58 -33.44
C SER A 82 -28.92 -13.45 -33.12
N LEU A 83 -28.65 -13.68 -31.84
CA LEU A 83 -27.62 -14.63 -31.42
C LEU A 83 -28.11 -16.03 -31.79
N THR A 84 -27.65 -16.57 -32.91
CA THR A 84 -27.75 -18.01 -33.14
C THR A 84 -26.91 -18.71 -32.07
N PRO A 85 -27.43 -19.75 -31.41
CA PRO A 85 -26.60 -20.52 -30.48
C PRO A 85 -25.47 -21.13 -31.30
N VAL A 86 -24.26 -20.59 -31.14
CA VAL A 86 -23.05 -21.14 -31.75
C VAL A 86 -22.77 -22.45 -31.03
N SER A 87 -23.19 -23.57 -31.63
CA SER A 87 -22.72 -24.88 -31.21
C SER A 87 -21.26 -25.01 -31.63
N TYR A 88 -20.35 -24.98 -30.67
CA TYR A 88 -18.96 -25.32 -30.95
C TYR A 88 -18.90 -26.79 -31.36
N ALA A 89 -18.32 -27.09 -32.53
CA ALA A 89 -17.95 -28.45 -32.86
C ALA A 89 -16.98 -28.96 -31.79
N GLN A 90 -17.29 -30.09 -31.16
CA GLN A 90 -16.52 -30.67 -30.06
C GLN A 90 -15.16 -31.15 -30.58
N ARG A 91 -14.17 -30.24 -30.66
CA ARG A 91 -12.79 -30.53 -31.08
C ARG A 91 -11.93 -31.07 -29.95
N VAL A 92 -12.54 -31.76 -28.99
CA VAL A 92 -11.84 -32.49 -27.92
C VAL A 92 -12.03 -33.96 -28.23
N ALA A 93 -10.93 -34.69 -28.39
CA ALA A 93 -11.00 -36.13 -28.61
C ALA A 93 -11.75 -36.76 -27.43
N PRO A 94 -12.77 -37.62 -27.68
CA PRO A 94 -13.51 -38.25 -26.59
C PRO A 94 -12.55 -39.06 -25.73
N LEU A 95 -12.66 -38.85 -24.42
CA LEU A 95 -11.89 -39.61 -23.44
C LEU A 95 -12.23 -41.10 -23.57
N PRO A 96 -11.32 -42.03 -23.21
CA PRO A 96 -11.53 -43.47 -23.39
C PRO A 96 -12.83 -44.00 -22.77
N GLU A 97 -13.30 -43.35 -21.71
CA GLU A 97 -14.51 -43.68 -20.96
C GLU A 97 -15.81 -43.27 -21.69
N ASP A 98 -15.73 -42.32 -22.62
CA ASP A 98 -16.89 -41.76 -23.37
C ASP A 98 -17.11 -42.43 -24.73
N ARG A 99 -16.31 -43.44 -25.11
CA ARG A 99 -16.53 -44.21 -26.34
C ARG A 99 -17.66 -45.22 -26.11
N VAL A 100 -18.74 -45.08 -26.88
CA VAL A 100 -19.80 -46.09 -26.93
C VAL A 100 -19.21 -47.35 -27.56
N VAL A 101 -19.03 -48.39 -26.75
CA VAL A 101 -18.50 -49.69 -27.18
C VAL A 101 -19.51 -50.32 -28.12
N SER A 102 -19.21 -50.36 -29.42
CA SER A 102 -20.03 -51.08 -30.40
C SER A 102 -19.92 -52.59 -30.19
N GLU A 103 -20.94 -53.37 -30.57
CA GLU A 103 -20.99 -54.81 -30.28
C GLU A 103 -19.80 -55.61 -30.85
N GLU A 104 -19.11 -55.09 -31.86
CA GLU A 104 -17.87 -55.64 -32.43
C GLU A 104 -16.63 -55.57 -31.51
N ASP A 105 -16.68 -54.82 -30.40
CA ASP A 105 -15.60 -54.73 -29.41
C ASP A 105 -15.74 -55.78 -28.29
N ARG A 106 -16.90 -56.45 -28.16
CA ARG A 106 -17.17 -57.42 -27.07
C ARG A 106 -16.69 -58.83 -27.37
N GLU A 107 -16.35 -59.16 -28.61
CA GLU A 107 -15.97 -60.52 -29.02
C GLU A 107 -14.49 -60.67 -29.42
N ARG A 108 -13.64 -59.66 -29.20
CA ARG A 108 -12.20 -59.80 -29.51
C ARG A 108 -11.48 -60.55 -28.40
N THR A 109 -10.71 -61.56 -28.78
CA THR A 109 -9.88 -62.29 -27.83
C THR A 109 -8.73 -61.40 -27.31
N PRO A 110 -8.26 -61.57 -26.06
CA PRO A 110 -7.24 -60.70 -25.46
C PRO A 110 -5.95 -60.59 -26.29
N GLU A 111 -5.59 -61.67 -26.98
CA GLU A 111 -4.40 -61.75 -27.84
C GLU A 111 -4.53 -60.89 -29.11
N GLU A 112 -5.73 -60.80 -29.70
CA GLU A 112 -5.99 -59.97 -30.89
C GLU A 112 -5.92 -58.48 -30.55
N VAL A 113 -6.45 -58.09 -29.39
CA VAL A 113 -6.38 -56.70 -28.90
C VAL A 113 -4.93 -56.28 -28.64
N GLU A 114 -4.12 -57.20 -28.12
CA GLU A 114 -2.71 -56.94 -27.83
C GLU A 114 -1.84 -56.90 -29.11
N ALA A 115 -2.16 -57.72 -30.11
CA ALA A 115 -1.56 -57.67 -31.44
C ALA A 115 -1.92 -56.36 -32.17
N GLU A 116 -3.18 -55.92 -32.09
CA GLU A 116 -3.65 -54.67 -32.66
C GLU A 116 -3.00 -53.45 -31.99
N ARG A 117 -2.83 -53.48 -30.66
CA ARG A 117 -2.06 -52.46 -29.92
C ARG A 117 -0.61 -52.38 -30.38
N LYS A 118 0.09 -53.51 -30.52
CA LYS A 118 1.48 -53.53 -31.01
C LYS A 118 1.58 -52.99 -32.44
N ARG A 119 0.61 -53.28 -33.30
CA ARG A 119 0.53 -52.75 -34.66
C ARG A 119 0.35 -51.23 -34.66
N ILE A 120 -0.61 -50.71 -33.89
CA ILE A 120 -0.86 -49.26 -33.73
C ILE A 120 0.38 -48.55 -33.16
N GLU A 121 1.06 -49.15 -32.19
CA GLU A 121 2.28 -48.58 -31.61
C GLU A 121 3.42 -48.52 -32.63
N SER A 122 3.60 -49.57 -33.44
CA SER A 122 4.59 -49.61 -34.51
C SER A 122 4.30 -48.59 -35.62
N GLU A 123 3.03 -48.43 -36.00
CA GLU A 123 2.58 -47.49 -37.02
C GLU A 123 2.72 -46.05 -36.54
N ASN A 124 2.32 -45.76 -35.29
CA ASN A 124 2.52 -44.45 -34.68
C ASN A 124 4.01 -44.11 -34.51
N ARG A 125 4.85 -45.10 -34.22
CA ARG A 125 6.31 -44.93 -34.15
C ARG A 125 6.89 -44.62 -35.53
N ALA A 126 6.40 -45.26 -36.59
CA ALA A 126 6.78 -44.96 -37.97
C ALA A 126 6.32 -43.56 -38.38
N ARG A 127 5.05 -43.19 -38.08
CA ARG A 127 4.50 -41.85 -38.32
C ARG A 127 5.28 -40.75 -37.59
N ARG A 128 5.62 -40.95 -36.31
CA ARG A 128 6.46 -40.00 -35.55
C ARG A 128 7.85 -39.86 -36.14
N ARG A 129 8.46 -40.94 -36.64
CA ARG A 129 9.75 -40.87 -37.35
C ARG A 129 9.64 -40.12 -38.67
N PHE A 130 8.57 -40.35 -39.42
CA PHE A 130 8.32 -39.66 -40.69
C PHE A 130 8.09 -38.16 -40.49
N LEU A 131 7.21 -37.79 -39.54
CA LEU A 131 6.98 -36.39 -39.15
C LEU A 131 8.26 -35.69 -38.65
N ARG A 132 9.12 -36.43 -37.95
CA ARG A 132 10.42 -35.91 -37.48
C ARG A 132 11.45 -35.77 -38.60
N ALA A 133 11.39 -36.64 -39.62
CA ALA A 133 12.26 -36.52 -40.79
C ALA A 133 11.83 -35.35 -41.70
N THR A 134 10.52 -35.18 -41.93
CA THR A 134 9.99 -34.06 -42.72
C THR A 134 10.15 -32.71 -42.01
N ALA A 135 10.11 -32.68 -40.68
CA ALA A 135 10.35 -31.46 -39.90
C ALA A 135 11.83 -31.01 -39.89
N VAL A 136 12.78 -31.86 -40.31
CA VAL A 136 14.20 -31.51 -40.39
C VAL A 136 14.54 -30.85 -41.75
N GLU A 137 13.74 -31.06 -42.79
CA GLU A 137 14.03 -30.51 -44.13
C GLU A 137 13.51 -29.08 -44.36
N GLU A 138 12.61 -28.56 -43.52
CA GLU A 138 12.12 -27.16 -43.63
C GLU A 138 13.00 -26.12 -42.90
N ASP A 139 14.04 -26.54 -42.18
CA ASP A 139 14.83 -25.64 -41.32
C ASP A 139 15.99 -24.91 -42.04
N THR A 140 16.12 -25.02 -43.37
CA THR A 140 17.14 -24.25 -44.14
C THR A 140 16.52 -23.21 -45.07
N SER A 141 15.68 -22.31 -44.55
CA SER A 141 15.47 -20.96 -45.14
C SER A 141 14.53 -20.05 -44.33
N SER A 142 14.42 -20.22 -43.01
CA SER A 142 13.76 -19.22 -42.17
C SER A 142 14.83 -18.39 -41.45
N LEU A 143 14.97 -17.12 -41.85
CA LEU A 143 15.73 -16.16 -41.06
C LEU A 143 15.11 -16.13 -39.66
N PRO A 144 15.91 -16.22 -38.58
CA PRO A 144 15.37 -16.26 -37.23
C PRO A 144 14.60 -14.97 -37.00
N LEU A 145 13.30 -15.11 -36.69
CA LEU A 145 12.49 -13.99 -36.22
C LEU A 145 13.25 -13.27 -35.10
N PRO A 146 13.29 -11.92 -35.08
CA PRO A 146 13.95 -11.19 -34.01
C PRO A 146 13.30 -11.58 -32.69
N THR A 147 13.98 -12.43 -31.93
CA THR A 147 13.57 -12.78 -30.58
C THR A 147 13.65 -11.49 -29.77
N LEU A 148 12.53 -11.01 -29.26
CA LEU A 148 12.55 -10.05 -28.16
C LEU A 148 13.33 -10.73 -27.02
N LEU A 149 14.61 -10.38 -26.89
CA LEU A 149 15.40 -10.69 -25.72
C LEU A 149 14.59 -10.15 -24.54
N LYS A 150 13.93 -11.04 -23.79
CA LYS A 150 13.36 -10.69 -22.50
C LYS A 150 14.54 -10.14 -21.71
N PRO A 151 14.58 -8.85 -21.35
CA PRO A 151 15.68 -8.35 -20.56
C PRO A 151 15.66 -9.20 -19.29
N GLU A 152 16.70 -10.01 -19.10
CA GLU A 152 16.91 -10.68 -17.83
C GLU A 152 16.92 -9.56 -16.81
N LEU A 153 15.87 -9.47 -16.00
CA LEU A 153 15.85 -8.59 -14.86
C LEU A 153 17.01 -9.08 -13.99
N ARG A 154 18.18 -8.46 -14.17
CA ARG A 154 19.32 -8.66 -13.28
C ARG A 154 18.83 -8.19 -11.94
N HIS A 155 18.36 -9.14 -11.12
CA HIS A 155 18.04 -8.93 -9.71
C HIS A 155 19.35 -8.75 -8.94
N GLY A 156 20.19 -7.82 -9.39
CA GLY A 156 21.37 -7.39 -8.67
C GLY A 156 20.92 -6.79 -7.36
N LYS A 157 21.44 -7.32 -6.25
CA LYS A 157 21.27 -6.69 -4.94
C LYS A 157 21.75 -5.24 -5.07
N LYS A 158 20.88 -4.27 -4.74
CA LYS A 158 21.26 -2.86 -4.78
C LYS A 158 22.50 -2.67 -3.89
N PRO A 159 23.55 -1.97 -4.37
CA PRO A 159 24.73 -1.72 -3.55
C PRO A 159 24.32 -0.98 -2.29
N ILE A 160 24.86 -1.41 -1.14
CA ILE A 160 24.61 -0.79 0.16
C ILE A 160 25.61 0.35 0.30
N PHE A 161 25.11 1.57 0.53
CA PHE A 161 25.94 2.77 0.64
C PHE A 161 26.26 3.11 2.09
N ASP A 162 27.38 3.80 2.30
CA ASP A 162 27.62 4.51 3.55
C ASP A 162 26.71 5.74 3.65
N LEU A 163 26.44 6.24 4.87
CA LEU A 163 25.50 7.34 5.07
C LEU A 163 25.94 8.63 4.34
N MET A 164 27.22 8.98 4.44
CA MET A 164 27.74 10.20 3.80
C MET A 164 27.76 10.07 2.28
N GLU A 165 28.14 8.90 1.76
CA GLU A 165 28.13 8.60 0.34
C GLU A 165 26.70 8.65 -0.22
N ALA A 166 25.73 8.07 0.49
CA ALA A 166 24.33 8.13 0.11
C ALA A 166 23.80 9.57 0.05
N ILE A 167 24.14 10.42 1.03
CA ILE A 167 23.71 11.84 1.02
C ILE A 167 24.30 12.57 -0.19
N ARG A 168 25.58 12.37 -0.50
CA ARG A 168 26.25 12.99 -1.67
C ARG A 168 25.60 12.59 -2.98
N GLU A 169 25.35 11.30 -3.15
CA GLU A 169 24.68 10.74 -4.31
C GLU A 169 23.25 11.27 -4.47
N ILE A 170 22.50 11.39 -3.36
CA ILE A 170 21.15 11.93 -3.36
C ILE A 170 21.15 13.40 -3.79
N LYS A 171 22.07 14.21 -3.26
CA LYS A 171 22.19 15.62 -3.64
C LYS A 171 22.60 15.78 -5.10
N GLY A 172 23.52 14.95 -5.61
CA GLY A 172 23.90 14.95 -7.03
C GLY A 172 22.76 14.55 -7.98
N ASN A 173 21.79 13.77 -7.49
CA ASN A 173 20.63 13.33 -8.26
C ASN A 173 19.39 14.23 -8.08
N ALA A 174 19.38 15.14 -7.11
CA ALA A 174 18.30 16.10 -6.89
C ALA A 174 18.35 17.22 -7.94
N LYS A 175 17.72 16.97 -9.10
CA LYS A 175 17.72 17.87 -10.27
C LYS A 175 16.40 18.61 -10.47
N ALA A 176 15.44 18.47 -9.55
CA ALA A 176 14.18 19.19 -9.69
C ALA A 176 14.36 20.71 -9.60
N LYS A 177 13.40 21.46 -10.16
CA LYS A 177 13.41 22.93 -10.17
C LYS A 177 13.16 23.55 -8.79
N PHE A 178 12.61 22.78 -7.86
CA PHE A 178 12.30 23.22 -6.50
C PHE A 178 13.20 22.48 -5.50
N ASP A 179 13.34 23.05 -4.30
CA ASP A 179 14.14 22.45 -3.24
C ASP A 179 13.48 21.17 -2.68
N GLU A 180 14.02 20.04 -3.12
CA GLU A 180 13.55 18.71 -2.75
C GLU A 180 13.76 18.44 -1.25
N THR A 181 12.96 17.54 -0.70
CA THR A 181 13.05 17.14 0.71
C THR A 181 13.78 15.80 0.79
N LEU A 182 14.74 15.70 1.71
CA LEU A 182 15.36 14.42 2.07
C LEU A 182 14.41 13.64 2.98
N GLU A 183 14.06 12.45 2.56
CA GLU A 183 13.15 11.56 3.27
C GLU A 183 13.85 10.25 3.64
N ALA A 184 13.54 9.75 4.83
CA ALA A 184 13.98 8.45 5.31
C ALA A 184 12.81 7.48 5.38
N HIS A 185 13.04 6.31 4.79
CA HIS A 185 12.11 5.19 4.74
C HIS A 185 12.72 4.01 5.48
N VAL A 186 12.13 3.67 6.62
CA VAL A 186 12.65 2.61 7.50
C VAL A 186 11.67 1.46 7.54
N ARG A 187 12.10 0.29 7.10
CA ARG A 187 11.35 -0.95 7.26
C ARG A 187 11.63 -1.52 8.65
N LEU A 188 10.62 -1.54 9.49
CA LEU A 188 10.71 -2.09 10.85
C LEU A 188 10.47 -3.60 10.86
N GLY A 189 11.09 -4.29 11.82
CA GLY A 189 10.91 -5.72 12.09
C GLY A 189 9.71 -6.03 12.97
N ILE A 190 8.66 -5.21 12.90
CA ILE A 190 7.43 -5.37 13.69
C ILE A 190 6.38 -6.09 12.85
N GLU A 191 5.76 -7.12 13.42
CA GLU A 191 4.65 -7.81 12.79
C GLU A 191 3.46 -6.88 12.56
N LYS A 192 2.90 -6.94 11.35
CA LYS A 192 1.74 -6.15 10.96
C LYS A 192 0.51 -6.66 11.70
N GLY A 193 -0.25 -5.77 12.33
CA GLY A 193 -1.55 -6.09 12.95
C GLY A 193 -1.59 -6.06 14.48
N ARG A 194 -0.44 -6.11 15.18
CA ARG A 194 -0.41 -5.92 16.64
C ARG A 194 -0.45 -4.42 17.00
N SER A 195 -1.60 -3.97 17.50
CA SER A 195 -1.85 -2.56 17.86
C SER A 195 -0.95 -2.05 18.99
N GLU A 196 -0.51 -2.94 19.88
CA GLU A 196 0.40 -2.63 20.99
C GLU A 196 1.82 -2.28 20.53
N LEU A 197 2.24 -2.76 19.35
CA LEU A 197 3.59 -2.56 18.83
C LEU A 197 3.71 -1.38 17.87
N ILE A 198 2.71 -0.48 17.85
CA ILE A 198 2.75 0.69 16.97
C ILE A 198 3.78 1.70 17.48
N VAL A 199 4.84 1.91 16.70
CA VAL A 199 5.83 2.97 16.94
C VAL A 199 5.23 4.33 16.60
N ARG A 200 5.23 5.22 17.59
CA ARG A 200 4.90 6.64 17.44
C ARG A 200 5.91 7.45 18.22
N GLY A 201 6.37 8.54 17.63
CA GLY A 201 7.34 9.42 18.28
C GLY A 201 7.31 10.83 17.72
N THR A 202 7.94 11.72 18.46
CA THR A 202 8.25 13.09 18.07
C THR A 202 9.76 13.21 17.93
N LEU A 203 10.20 13.92 16.89
CA LEU A 203 11.60 14.18 16.61
C LEU A 203 11.84 15.68 16.65
N ALA A 204 12.77 16.11 17.51
CA ALA A 204 13.40 17.42 17.40
C ALA A 204 14.57 17.29 16.42
N LEU A 205 14.46 17.93 15.26
CA LEU A 205 15.58 18.00 14.32
C LEU A 205 16.52 19.14 14.76
N PRO A 206 17.84 18.89 14.94
CA PRO A 206 18.78 19.94 15.31
C PRO A 206 18.88 21.01 14.22
N HIS A 207 18.81 20.60 12.95
CA HIS A 207 18.78 21.49 11.79
C HIS A 207 17.41 21.39 11.12
N SER A 208 16.47 22.22 11.56
CA SER A 208 15.13 22.32 10.95
C SER A 208 15.03 23.54 10.05
N VAL A 209 14.05 23.51 9.14
CA VAL A 209 13.65 24.73 8.43
C VAL A 209 12.96 25.62 9.45
N LYS A 210 13.46 26.85 9.64
CA LYS A 210 12.82 27.89 10.44
C LYS A 210 11.53 28.33 9.74
N LYS A 211 10.47 27.56 9.92
CA LYS A 211 9.12 27.97 9.56
C LYS A 211 8.55 28.71 10.76
N ASP A 212 8.12 29.94 10.56
CA ASP A 212 7.34 30.66 11.57
C ASP A 212 6.00 29.95 11.72
N VAL A 213 5.88 29.12 12.75
CA VAL A 213 4.67 28.37 13.07
C VAL A 213 3.85 29.24 14.01
N ARG A 214 2.64 29.62 13.59
CA ARG A 214 1.70 30.33 14.45
C ARG A 214 1.08 29.38 15.46
N VAL A 215 1.32 29.62 16.75
CA VAL A 215 0.87 28.76 17.85
C VAL A 215 -0.27 29.44 18.61
N ALA A 216 -1.44 28.78 18.64
CA ALA A 216 -2.56 29.14 19.50
C ALA A 216 -2.55 28.30 20.79
N PHE A 217 -2.74 28.94 21.94
CA PHE A 217 -2.82 28.30 23.24
C PHE A 217 -4.16 28.58 23.92
N PHE A 218 -4.93 27.53 24.19
CA PHE A 218 -6.21 27.61 24.90
C PHE A 218 -6.01 27.41 26.40
N ALA A 219 -6.07 28.50 27.15
CA ALA A 219 -5.89 28.52 28.60
C ALA A 219 -6.63 29.68 29.26
N GLU A 220 -6.80 29.57 30.58
CA GLU A 220 -7.44 30.58 31.43
C GLU A 220 -6.56 30.85 32.66
N GLY A 221 -6.59 32.08 33.15
CA GLY A 221 -5.84 32.49 34.35
C GLY A 221 -4.33 32.55 34.14
N SER A 222 -3.56 32.08 35.14
CA SER A 222 -2.09 32.10 35.16
C SER A 222 -1.45 31.40 33.95
N ASP A 223 -2.04 30.30 33.50
CA ASP A 223 -1.54 29.52 32.37
C ASP A 223 -1.56 30.32 31.06
N ALA A 224 -2.47 31.30 30.93
CA ALA A 224 -2.54 32.18 29.77
C ALA A 224 -1.43 33.24 29.78
N GLU A 225 -1.04 33.73 30.96
CA GLU A 225 0.07 34.67 31.10
C GLU A 225 1.40 33.97 30.80
N ASP A 226 1.58 32.75 31.30
CA ASP A 226 2.74 31.91 30.99
C ASP A 226 2.84 31.58 29.50
N ALA A 227 1.71 31.34 28.83
CA ALA A 227 1.67 31.10 27.40
C ALA A 227 2.10 32.33 26.59
N LYS A 228 1.64 33.52 26.99
CA LYS A 228 2.05 34.79 26.36
C LYS A 228 3.53 35.06 26.60
N ALA A 229 4.03 34.84 27.81
CA ALA A 229 5.45 34.98 28.14
C ALA A 229 6.35 34.00 27.38
N ALA A 230 5.87 32.77 27.13
CA ALA A 230 6.56 31.79 26.30
C ALA A 230 6.53 32.11 24.79
N GLY A 231 5.78 33.14 24.39
CA GLY A 231 5.69 33.65 23.04
C GLY A 231 4.59 33.01 22.20
N ALA A 232 3.51 32.48 22.77
CA ALA A 232 2.36 32.05 21.96
C ALA A 232 1.74 33.25 21.21
N ASP A 233 1.41 33.08 19.94
CA ASP A 233 0.94 34.18 19.08
C ASP A 233 -0.52 34.54 19.37
N VAL A 234 -1.34 33.52 19.67
CA VAL A 234 -2.75 33.67 20.03
C VAL A 234 -3.00 32.94 21.33
N VAL A 235 -3.49 33.65 22.35
CA VAL A 235 -3.83 33.06 23.65
C VAL A 235 -5.25 33.47 24.01
N GLY A 236 -6.10 32.48 24.30
CA GLY A 236 -7.50 32.77 24.63
C GLY A 236 -8.19 31.65 25.40
N GLY A 237 -9.20 32.04 26.19
CA GLY A 237 -10.07 31.14 26.95
C GLY A 237 -11.39 30.89 26.20
N LEU A 238 -12.51 31.16 26.88
CA LEU A 238 -13.86 31.05 26.31
C LEU A 238 -14.13 31.99 25.13
N GLU A 239 -13.67 33.23 25.20
CA GLU A 239 -13.96 34.27 24.19
C GLU A 239 -13.45 33.87 22.81
N LEU A 240 -12.21 33.39 22.73
CA LEU A 240 -11.60 32.89 21.49
C LEU A 240 -12.35 31.67 20.93
N ILE A 241 -12.88 30.80 21.79
CA ILE A 241 -13.66 29.62 21.37
C ILE A 241 -14.98 30.07 20.72
N GLU A 242 -15.66 31.06 21.30
CA GLU A 242 -16.89 31.61 20.73
C GLU A 242 -16.65 32.35 19.42
N GLU A 243 -15.55 33.10 19.33
CA GLU A 243 -15.15 33.79 18.12
C GLU A 243 -14.85 32.82 16.97
N ILE A 244 -14.12 31.74 17.25
CA ILE A 244 -13.84 30.67 16.26
C ILE A 244 -15.15 29.98 15.84
N LEU A 245 -16.08 29.77 16.78
CA LEU A 245 -17.37 29.14 16.49
C LEU A 245 -18.25 30.00 15.57
N LYS A 246 -18.25 31.32 15.75
CA LYS A 246 -19.02 32.27 14.93
C LYS A 246 -18.36 32.55 13.59
N SER A 247 -17.05 32.82 13.59
CA SER A 247 -16.31 33.23 12.39
C SER A 247 -15.96 32.06 11.47
N GLY A 248 -15.75 30.87 12.03
CA GLY A 248 -15.28 29.69 11.31
C GLY A 248 -13.87 29.84 10.73
N LYS A 249 -13.15 30.92 11.03
CA LYS A 249 -11.81 31.20 10.51
C LYS A 249 -10.75 30.78 11.52
N ILE A 250 -9.66 30.18 11.02
CA ILE A 250 -8.53 29.73 11.83
C ILE A 250 -7.24 30.26 11.18
N ASP A 251 -6.52 31.09 11.93
CA ASP A 251 -5.28 31.75 11.49
C ASP A 251 -4.03 31.25 12.24
N PHE A 252 -4.05 29.99 12.70
CA PHE A 252 -2.93 29.35 13.40
C PHE A 252 -2.64 27.94 12.85
N ASP A 253 -1.37 27.53 12.95
CA ASP A 253 -0.85 26.25 12.42
C ASP A 253 -0.77 25.15 13.50
N ARG A 254 -0.67 25.54 14.77
CA ARG A 254 -0.59 24.64 15.90
C ARG A 254 -1.52 25.11 17.01
N CYS A 255 -2.17 24.14 17.64
CA CYS A 255 -3.09 24.37 18.73
C CYS A 255 -2.64 23.54 19.94
N LEU A 256 -2.54 24.21 21.08
CA LEU A 256 -2.20 23.65 22.37
C LEU A 256 -3.30 24.02 23.37
N ALA A 257 -3.51 23.19 24.38
CA ALA A 257 -4.53 23.45 25.39
C ALA A 257 -4.16 22.90 26.77
N THR A 258 -4.61 23.55 27.82
CA THR A 258 -4.58 22.98 29.17
C THR A 258 -5.69 21.93 29.32
N PRO A 259 -5.47 20.82 30.07
CA PRO A 259 -6.53 19.82 30.33
C PRO A 259 -7.85 20.42 30.84
N LYS A 260 -7.79 21.51 31.62
CA LYS A 260 -8.97 22.23 32.14
C LYS A 260 -9.84 22.84 31.04
N MET A 261 -9.22 23.29 29.94
CA MET A 261 -9.94 23.93 28.83
C MET A 261 -10.42 22.96 27.75
N MET A 262 -9.97 21.72 27.76
CA MET A 262 -10.38 20.71 26.77
C MET A 262 -11.91 20.53 26.64
N PRO A 263 -12.71 20.46 27.73
CA PRO A 263 -14.18 20.37 27.64
C PRO A 263 -14.81 21.49 26.81
N ARG A 264 -14.24 22.70 26.88
CA ARG A 264 -14.71 23.88 26.15
C ARG A 264 -14.24 23.83 24.69
N VAL A 265 -12.98 23.44 24.45
CA VAL A 265 -12.42 23.27 23.10
C VAL A 265 -13.17 22.18 22.30
N TYR A 266 -13.75 21.17 22.95
CA TYR A 266 -14.58 20.19 22.26
C TYR A 266 -15.80 20.79 21.54
N LYS A 267 -16.30 21.96 21.96
CA LYS A 267 -17.41 22.65 21.25
C LYS A 267 -17.01 23.08 19.83
N ILE A 268 -15.75 23.46 19.62
CA ILE A 268 -15.20 23.84 18.30
C ILE A 268 -14.54 22.65 17.57
N SER A 269 -14.76 21.42 18.05
CA SER A 269 -14.12 20.22 17.52
C SER A 269 -14.39 19.99 16.04
N ARG A 270 -15.61 20.26 15.56
CA ARG A 270 -15.97 20.08 14.15
C ARG A 270 -15.08 20.93 13.24
N ILE A 271 -14.78 22.16 13.63
CA ILE A 271 -13.95 23.09 12.85
C ILE A 271 -12.48 22.65 12.97
N LEU A 272 -11.96 22.46 14.18
CA LEU A 272 -10.57 22.04 14.40
C LEU A 272 -10.23 20.69 13.76
N ASN A 273 -11.17 19.74 13.72
CA ASN A 273 -10.96 18.42 13.11
C ASN A 273 -10.85 18.50 11.58
N ASN A 274 -11.64 19.36 10.93
CA ASN A 274 -11.55 19.57 9.48
C ASN A 274 -10.16 20.09 9.07
N HIS A 275 -9.54 20.89 9.93
CA HIS A 275 -8.18 21.41 9.73
C HIS A 275 -7.08 20.52 10.33
N GLY A 276 -7.42 19.45 11.06
CA GLY A 276 -6.44 18.57 11.71
C GLY A 276 -5.68 19.22 12.88
N LEU A 277 -6.23 20.30 13.46
CA LEU A 277 -5.59 21.10 14.52
C LEU A 277 -6.06 20.73 15.93
N MET A 278 -6.85 19.67 16.09
CA MET A 278 -7.35 19.26 17.39
C MET A 278 -6.21 18.86 18.36
N PRO A 279 -6.10 19.47 19.56
CA PRO A 279 -5.15 19.03 20.57
C PRO A 279 -5.42 17.61 21.05
N ASN A 280 -4.37 16.80 21.19
CA ASN A 280 -4.47 15.43 21.67
C ASN A 280 -3.48 15.19 22.82
N PRO A 281 -3.93 14.67 23.98
CA PRO A 281 -3.04 14.32 25.10
C PRO A 281 -1.96 13.32 24.70
N LYS A 282 -2.27 12.36 23.82
CA LYS A 282 -1.28 11.37 23.33
C LYS A 282 -0.17 11.99 22.48
N GLN A 283 -0.35 13.22 22.03
CA GLN A 283 0.62 13.96 21.23
C GLN A 283 1.38 15.00 22.06
N GLY A 284 1.14 15.07 23.38
CA GLY A 284 1.73 16.08 24.25
C GLY A 284 1.27 17.51 23.94
N SER A 285 0.20 17.68 23.14
CA SER A 285 -0.39 18.99 22.84
C SER A 285 -1.37 19.46 23.91
N VAL A 286 -1.65 18.58 24.88
CA VAL A 286 -2.46 18.89 26.06
C VAL A 286 -1.59 18.67 27.29
N THR A 287 -1.09 19.75 27.89
CA THR A 287 -0.13 19.70 28.99
C THR A 287 -0.47 20.73 30.06
N LYS A 288 0.05 20.50 31.27
CA LYS A 288 0.10 21.50 32.34
C LYS A 288 1.35 22.39 32.21
N ASP A 289 2.42 21.85 31.64
CA ASP A 289 3.66 22.57 31.41
C ASP A 289 3.54 23.45 30.15
N VAL A 290 3.04 24.67 30.33
CA VAL A 290 2.73 25.62 29.24
C VAL A 290 4.01 26.08 28.52
N MET A 291 5.00 26.58 29.27
CA MET A 291 6.20 27.16 28.68
C MET A 291 6.99 26.18 27.80
N LYS A 292 7.12 24.93 28.27
CA LYS A 292 7.81 23.88 27.51
C LYS A 292 7.04 23.54 26.25
N ALA A 293 5.72 23.34 26.37
CA ALA A 293 4.88 22.98 25.23
C ALA A 293 4.88 24.04 24.12
N VAL A 294 4.88 25.34 24.48
CA VAL A 294 4.97 26.43 23.49
C VAL A 294 6.33 26.46 22.81
N LYS A 295 7.43 26.32 23.57
CA LYS A 295 8.80 26.25 23.02
C LYS A 295 8.96 25.06 22.07
N ASP A 296 8.48 23.89 22.48
CA ASP A 296 8.49 22.66 21.69
C ASP A 296 7.66 22.80 20.41
N ALA A 297 6.48 23.43 20.49
CA ALA A 297 5.66 23.69 19.32
C ALA A 297 6.34 24.64 18.31
N LYS A 298 7.06 25.66 18.81
CA LYS A 298 7.84 26.59 17.97
C LYS A 298 9.14 25.98 17.42
N ALA A 299 9.76 25.07 18.16
CA ALA A 299 10.96 24.35 17.70
C ALA A 299 10.68 23.43 16.49
N GLY A 300 9.41 23.15 16.18
CA GLY A 300 9.02 22.47 14.95
C GLY A 300 9.27 20.96 14.98
N HIS A 301 8.71 20.26 15.97
CA HIS A 301 8.84 18.80 16.04
C HIS A 301 8.21 18.08 14.83
N THR A 302 9.01 17.24 14.18
CA THR A 302 8.55 16.31 13.16
C THR A 302 7.97 15.08 13.84
N LYS A 303 6.69 14.80 13.58
CA LYS A 303 6.00 13.63 14.13
C LYS A 303 6.19 12.46 13.18
N PHE A 304 6.50 11.28 13.72
CA PHE A 304 6.56 10.07 12.92
C PHE A 304 5.68 8.97 13.51
N ARG A 305 5.03 8.22 12.61
CA ARG A 305 4.13 7.13 12.94
C ARG A 305 4.33 6.00 11.97
N MET A 306 4.35 4.78 12.50
CA MET A 306 4.40 3.57 11.70
C MET A 306 3.14 3.38 10.86
N ASP A 307 3.31 3.07 9.58
CA ASP A 307 2.25 2.68 8.67
C ASP A 307 1.78 1.23 8.91
N LYS A 308 0.65 0.85 8.33
CA LYS A 308 0.11 -0.52 8.30
C LYS A 308 1.12 -1.53 7.74
N THR A 309 2.02 -1.08 6.88
CA THR A 309 3.08 -1.91 6.27
C THR A 309 4.33 -2.08 7.15
N SER A 310 4.33 -1.57 8.38
CA SER A 310 5.50 -1.55 9.27
C SER A 310 6.67 -0.72 8.71
N ILE A 311 6.36 0.32 7.93
CA ILE A 311 7.33 1.27 7.38
C ILE A 311 7.13 2.63 8.07
N LEU A 312 8.24 3.31 8.37
CA LEU A 312 8.27 4.69 8.80
C LEU A 312 8.70 5.59 7.67
N HIS A 313 7.99 6.71 7.52
CA HIS A 313 8.27 7.76 6.56
C HIS A 313 8.53 9.05 7.33
N VAL A 314 9.73 9.62 7.20
CA VAL A 314 10.11 10.81 7.95
C VAL A 314 10.88 11.79 7.06
N PRO A 315 10.43 13.05 6.94
CA PRO A 315 11.24 14.10 6.33
C PRO A 315 12.36 14.52 7.29
N LEU A 316 13.60 14.50 6.81
CA LEU A 316 14.80 14.81 7.60
C LEU A 316 15.37 16.20 7.33
N GLY A 317 14.96 16.85 6.24
CA GLY A 317 15.41 18.20 5.91
C GLY A 317 15.30 18.49 4.42
N LYS A 318 15.80 19.66 4.02
CA LYS A 318 15.87 20.07 2.62
C LYS A 318 17.21 19.69 1.99
N MET A 319 17.22 19.49 0.67
CA MET A 319 18.47 19.22 -0.04
C MET A 319 19.43 20.41 -0.05
N SER A 320 18.91 21.62 0.16
CA SER A 320 19.72 22.83 0.36
C SER A 320 20.60 22.82 1.61
N PHE A 321 20.38 21.91 2.56
CA PHE A 321 21.19 21.83 3.78
C PHE A 321 22.59 21.26 3.50
N PRO A 322 23.62 21.63 4.29
CA PRO A 322 24.95 21.03 4.17
C PRO A 322 24.91 19.54 4.54
N GLU A 323 25.86 18.77 4.00
CA GLU A 323 25.91 17.31 4.19
C GLU A 323 26.03 16.92 5.68
N ASP A 324 26.81 17.68 6.46
CA ASP A 324 26.98 17.43 7.89
C ASP A 324 25.69 17.65 8.68
N ALA A 325 24.91 18.68 8.35
CA ALA A 325 23.61 18.93 8.99
C ALA A 325 22.62 17.80 8.69
N LEU A 326 22.62 17.28 7.46
CA LEU A 326 21.79 16.13 7.08
C LEU A 326 22.22 14.86 7.83
N ARG A 327 23.53 14.62 7.98
CA ARG A 327 24.05 13.51 8.81
C ARG A 327 23.56 13.61 10.26
N GLU A 328 23.63 14.80 10.85
CA GLU A 328 23.18 15.03 12.23
C GLU A 328 21.67 14.84 12.38
N ASN A 329 20.87 15.30 11.42
CA ASN A 329 19.43 15.07 11.40
C ASN A 329 19.09 13.57 11.31
N VAL A 330 19.81 12.81 10.49
CA VAL A 330 19.67 11.34 10.42
C VAL A 330 20.03 10.70 11.77
N GLY A 331 21.12 11.15 12.41
CA GLY A 331 21.53 10.69 13.74
C GLY A 331 20.47 10.96 14.81
N ALA A 332 19.89 12.17 14.82
CA ALA A 332 18.81 12.56 15.71
C ALA A 332 17.57 11.68 15.51
N PHE A 333 17.19 11.43 14.25
CA PHE A 333 16.08 10.54 13.91
C PHE A 333 16.31 9.12 14.41
N MET A 334 17.49 8.56 14.18
CA MET A 334 17.83 7.20 14.63
C MET A 334 17.80 7.09 16.16
N ASN A 335 18.28 8.11 16.88
CA ASN A 335 18.19 8.14 18.34
C ASN A 335 16.72 8.19 18.82
N ALA A 336 15.91 9.07 18.24
CA ALA A 336 14.49 9.16 18.58
C ALA A 336 13.73 7.87 18.25
N LEU A 337 14.07 7.21 17.14
CA LEU A 337 13.49 5.93 16.75
C LEU A 337 13.81 4.83 17.77
N LEU A 338 15.04 4.80 18.30
CA LEU A 338 15.44 3.85 19.33
C LEU A 338 14.73 4.08 20.67
N LEU A 339 14.50 5.35 21.04
CA LEU A 339 13.71 5.70 22.22
C LEU A 339 12.24 5.31 22.07
N ALA A 340 11.70 5.37 20.85
CA ALA A 340 10.33 5.00 20.54
C ALA A 340 10.10 3.48 20.40
N LYS A 341 11.10 2.65 20.73
CA LYS A 341 11.00 1.18 20.64
C LYS A 341 9.98 0.63 21.66
N PRO A 342 8.93 -0.09 21.20
CA PRO A 342 7.94 -0.67 22.12
C PRO A 342 8.56 -1.85 22.89
N ALA A 343 8.12 -2.03 24.14
CA ALA A 343 8.70 -3.00 25.07
C ALA A 343 8.52 -4.47 24.64
N GLY A 344 7.55 -4.78 23.78
CA GLY A 344 7.18 -6.14 23.36
C GLY A 344 8.02 -6.78 22.25
N LEU A 345 9.02 -6.09 21.68
CA LEU A 345 9.95 -6.73 20.73
C LEU A 345 11.12 -7.39 21.47
N LYS A 346 11.39 -8.66 21.13
CA LYS A 346 12.53 -9.42 21.66
C LYS A 346 13.83 -8.63 21.44
N LYS A 347 14.46 -8.23 22.55
CA LYS A 347 15.63 -7.36 22.58
C LYS A 347 16.92 -8.15 22.34
N THR A 348 17.13 -8.68 21.13
CA THR A 348 18.40 -9.35 20.83
C THR A 348 19.53 -8.34 20.59
N SER A 349 19.25 -7.13 20.07
CA SER A 349 20.19 -5.99 20.10
C SER A 349 19.51 -4.62 19.94
N LYS A 350 20.31 -3.53 19.95
CA LYS A 350 19.87 -2.13 19.75
C LYS A 350 19.09 -1.97 18.43
N TYR A 351 19.55 -2.63 17.36
CA TYR A 351 18.98 -2.51 16.01
C TYR A 351 18.45 -3.83 15.41
N ALA A 352 19.06 -4.98 15.71
CA ALA A 352 18.67 -6.26 15.11
C ALA A 352 17.25 -6.66 15.52
N GLY A 353 16.44 -7.02 14.52
CA GLY A 353 15.02 -7.34 14.69
C GLY A 353 14.11 -6.12 14.85
N TYR A 354 14.65 -4.90 15.00
CA TYR A 354 13.87 -3.68 15.05
C TYR A 354 13.92 -2.89 13.73
N VAL A 355 15.12 -2.68 13.18
CA VAL A 355 15.33 -2.03 11.88
C VAL A 355 15.83 -3.07 10.88
N ASN A 356 15.02 -3.38 9.86
CA ASN A 356 15.36 -4.38 8.85
C ASN A 356 16.08 -3.75 7.66
N ALA A 357 15.58 -2.61 7.18
CA ALA A 357 16.18 -1.89 6.07
C ALA A 357 15.95 -0.38 6.25
N PHE A 358 16.93 0.41 5.82
CA PHE A 358 16.89 1.86 5.85
C PHE A 358 17.22 2.39 4.47
N HIS A 359 16.34 3.22 3.93
CA HIS A 359 16.51 3.83 2.63
C HIS A 359 16.39 5.35 2.76
N LEU A 360 17.30 6.07 2.12
CA LEU A 360 17.20 7.51 1.94
C LEU A 360 16.77 7.80 0.52
N CYS A 361 15.85 8.73 0.33
CA CYS A 361 15.49 9.22 -0.98
C CYS A 361 15.25 10.73 -0.97
N SER A 362 15.36 11.31 -2.16
CA SER A 362 14.81 12.64 -2.42
C SER A 362 13.35 12.50 -2.84
N THR A 363 12.55 13.56 -2.67
CA THR A 363 11.14 13.58 -3.09
C THR A 363 10.93 13.12 -4.55
N MET A 364 11.83 13.48 -5.47
CA MET A 364 11.76 13.05 -6.89
C MET A 364 12.88 12.08 -7.29
N GLY A 365 13.66 11.61 -6.31
CA GLY A 365 14.87 10.83 -6.53
C GLY A 365 14.70 9.32 -6.35
N LYS A 366 15.72 8.56 -6.75
CA LYS A 366 15.82 7.13 -6.43
C LYS A 366 16.13 6.91 -4.94
N GLY A 367 15.71 5.77 -4.41
CA GLY A 367 16.03 5.36 -3.04
C GLY A 367 17.36 4.62 -2.93
N TYR A 368 18.21 5.08 -2.02
CA TYR A 368 19.53 4.53 -1.71
C TYR A 368 19.48 3.74 -0.40
N PRO A 369 19.78 2.42 -0.41
CA PRO A 369 19.89 1.63 0.82
C PRO A 369 21.16 2.03 1.59
N VAL A 370 21.01 2.32 2.88
CA VAL A 370 22.12 2.72 3.76
C VAL A 370 22.46 1.58 4.71
N SER A 371 23.75 1.39 4.98
CA SER A 371 24.23 0.41 5.96
C SER A 371 23.80 0.77 7.40
N ILE A 372 23.28 -0.22 8.14
CA ILE A 372 22.89 -0.08 9.55
C ILE A 372 24.08 0.32 10.43
N GLN A 373 25.29 -0.13 10.11
CA GLN A 373 26.51 0.21 10.86
C GLN A 373 26.81 1.71 10.81
N SER A 374 26.63 2.31 9.63
CA SER A 374 26.83 3.75 9.43
C SER A 374 25.82 4.57 10.22
N LEU A 375 24.56 4.14 10.22
CA LEU A 375 23.49 4.76 11.01
C LEU A 375 23.76 4.71 12.52
N SER A 376 24.32 3.59 13.02
CA SER A 376 24.71 3.51 14.43
C SER A 376 25.75 4.56 14.79
N ARG A 377 26.80 4.70 13.96
CA ARG A 377 27.85 5.70 14.17
C ARG A 377 27.29 7.12 14.19
N ALA A 378 26.36 7.44 13.29
CA ALA A 378 25.69 8.74 13.25
C ALA A 378 24.82 8.99 14.50
N ALA A 379 24.08 7.98 14.98
CA ALA A 379 23.29 8.08 16.19
C ALA A 379 24.19 8.30 17.43
N ASP A 380 25.28 7.56 17.55
CA ASP A 380 26.21 7.69 18.67
C ASP A 380 26.94 9.06 18.65
N HIS A 381 27.24 9.60 17.46
CA HIS A 381 27.76 10.96 17.31
C HIS A 381 26.75 12.01 17.81
N TYR A 382 25.47 11.88 17.44
CA TYR A 382 24.42 12.77 17.91
C TYR A 382 24.25 12.70 19.44
N THR A 383 24.25 11.50 20.03
CA THR A 383 24.16 11.34 21.49
C THR A 383 25.33 12.01 22.20
N LYS A 384 26.55 11.92 21.66
CA LYS A 384 27.73 12.61 22.21
C LYS A 384 27.61 14.13 22.14
N LEU A 385 26.99 14.68 21.10
CA LEU A 385 26.75 16.12 20.97
C LEU A 385 25.69 16.63 21.97
N GLN A 386 24.71 15.80 22.34
CA GLN A 386 23.66 16.16 23.30
C GLN A 386 24.09 16.02 24.77
N LEU A 387 25.13 15.23 25.04
CA LEU A 387 25.70 15.05 26.38
C LEU A 387 26.76 16.12 26.72
N LYS A 388 27.25 16.85 25.72
CA LYS A 388 28.10 18.03 25.89
C LYS A 388 27.22 19.27 25.98
#